data_AF-A0A925RMS6-F1
#
_entry.id   AF-A0A925RMS6-F1
#
_cell.length_a   1.000
_cell.length_b   1.000
_cell.length_c   1.000
_cell.angle_alpha   90.00
_cell.angle_beta   90.00
_cell.angle_gamma   90.00
#
_symmetry.space_group_name_H-M   'P 1'
#
loop_
_entity.id
_entity.type
_entity.pdbx_description
1 polymer ?
#
loop_
_entity_poly.entity_id
_entity_poly.type
_entity_poly.pdbx_seq_one_letter_code
_entity_poly.pdbx_strand_id
1 'polypeptide(L)'
;MRLLFFLVAVSAWQGSLASSAFGDPAPEAASTSDRPCHVRIIAAPEPVRAEIEAWVAAERRCSHTLEVRIEASHAGLQVFARDDRGHVRERVVPDGQSIGALIVSWIADDAPAEAAPVAAEASDTREVSLPDIASEPITPLPPPTPTPPSAPYRGWARPVAQMTASSDQILEGGEGGALSTASTRRRWLTLTGALSVSDERKFGVRADLDLTGGRWWSAGLFAAQIESSEDALGIALTEIGGFVAVEAVSGDWQVRVQGGLGAGLHWVRNHCTCDVMGVAERENDAALRPVAEVGFLIGRSLGARWSLAGGALLSSVLIEYGMEAQELTSLMMFAGLRSQM
;
A
#
# COMPACT_ATOMS: atom_id res chain seq x y z
N MET A 1 5.38 38.21 26.21
CA MET A 1 5.43 37.57 24.88
C MET A 1 4.28 36.58 24.82
N ARG A 2 3.14 37.00 24.26
CA ARG A 2 1.91 36.18 24.20
C ARG A 2 1.99 35.30 22.96
N LEU A 3 2.27 34.01 23.14
CA LEU A 3 2.04 33.00 22.10
C LEU A 3 0.52 32.90 21.89
N LEU A 4 0.04 33.38 20.75
CA LEU A 4 -1.33 33.15 20.28
C LEU A 4 -1.33 31.83 19.51
N PHE A 5 -2.09 30.86 20.02
CA PHE A 5 -2.41 29.59 19.36
C PHE A 5 -3.18 29.87 18.05
N PHE A 6 -2.58 29.54 16.91
CA PHE A 6 -3.31 29.38 15.65
C PHE A 6 -3.61 27.89 15.45
N LEU A 7 -4.83 27.50 15.79
CA LEU A 7 -5.44 26.24 15.39
C LEU A 7 -5.97 26.42 13.96
N VAL A 8 -5.36 25.75 12.98
CA VAL A 8 -5.91 25.65 11.62
C VAL A 8 -6.86 24.46 11.62
N ALA A 9 -8.16 24.75 11.57
CA ALA A 9 -9.22 23.75 11.40
C ALA A 9 -9.34 23.39 9.91
N VAL A 10 -8.98 22.16 9.54
CA VAL A 10 -9.31 21.58 8.24
C VAL A 10 -10.66 20.89 8.38
N SER A 11 -11.72 21.54 7.94
CA SER A 11 -13.10 21.03 8.00
C SER A 11 -13.46 20.17 6.78
N ALA A 12 -14.07 19.03 7.09
CA ALA A 12 -14.43 17.91 6.24
C ALA A 12 -15.24 18.23 4.96
N TRP A 13 -14.94 17.51 3.89
CA TRP A 13 -15.81 17.28 2.73
C TRP A 13 -16.30 15.83 2.79
N GLN A 14 -17.60 15.61 3.00
CA GLN A 14 -18.26 14.29 2.89
C GLN A 14 -19.39 14.42 1.87
N GLY A 15 -19.19 13.85 0.68
CA GLY A 15 -20.22 13.70 -0.34
C GLY A 15 -20.88 12.32 -0.22
N SER A 16 -22.20 12.28 -0.01
CA SER A 16 -23.00 11.06 -0.06
C SER A 16 -23.33 10.70 -1.52
N LEU A 17 -23.11 9.44 -1.90
CA LEU A 17 -23.70 8.83 -3.10
C LEU A 17 -24.62 7.68 -2.67
N ALA A 18 -25.88 7.77 -3.10
CA ALA A 18 -26.93 6.82 -2.81
C ALA A 18 -26.90 5.65 -3.82
N SER A 19 -26.87 4.42 -3.30
CA SER A 19 -27.06 3.20 -4.08
C SER A 19 -28.52 3.03 -4.50
N SER A 20 -28.75 2.82 -5.79
CA SER A 20 -30.04 2.36 -6.33
C SER A 20 -29.96 0.87 -6.61
N ALA A 21 -30.90 0.11 -6.04
CA ALA A 21 -31.05 -1.33 -6.28
C ALA A 21 -32.03 -1.56 -7.44
N PHE A 22 -31.60 -2.33 -8.45
CA PHE A 22 -32.47 -2.94 -9.45
C PHE A 22 -32.37 -4.46 -9.28
N GLY A 23 -33.52 -5.13 -9.17
CA GLY A 23 -33.61 -6.58 -9.03
C GLY A 23 -33.73 -7.25 -10.38
N ASP A 24 -32.93 -8.30 -10.59
CA ASP A 24 -32.95 -9.14 -11.80
C ASP A 24 -33.84 -10.38 -11.64
N PRO A 25 -34.46 -10.85 -12.74
CA PRO A 25 -35.32 -12.04 -12.74
C PRO A 25 -34.53 -13.36 -12.62
N ALA A 26 -35.16 -14.35 -11.98
CA ALA A 26 -34.58 -15.65 -11.65
C ALA A 26 -34.22 -16.51 -12.88
N PRO A 27 -33.04 -17.14 -12.92
CA PRO A 27 -32.60 -17.96 -14.04
C PRO A 27 -33.24 -19.36 -14.04
N GLU A 28 -33.62 -19.80 -15.24
CA GLU A 28 -34.19 -21.10 -15.56
C GLU A 28 -33.10 -22.19 -15.55
N ALA A 29 -33.35 -23.31 -14.85
CA ALA A 29 -32.34 -24.34 -14.57
C ALA A 29 -31.92 -25.10 -15.85
N ALA A 30 -30.66 -24.91 -16.26
CA ALA A 30 -30.06 -25.61 -17.40
C ALA A 30 -29.73 -27.07 -17.06
N SER A 31 -30.12 -27.99 -17.94
CA SER A 31 -29.86 -29.42 -17.81
C SER A 31 -28.40 -29.73 -18.11
N THR A 32 -27.72 -30.45 -17.22
CA THR A 32 -26.34 -30.92 -17.38
C THR A 32 -26.28 -32.09 -18.37
N SER A 33 -25.93 -31.81 -19.62
CA SER A 33 -25.64 -32.87 -20.60
C SER A 33 -24.26 -33.47 -20.37
N ASP A 34 -24.20 -34.81 -20.29
CA ASP A 34 -23.00 -35.65 -20.20
C ASP A 34 -22.16 -35.55 -21.49
N ARG A 35 -21.43 -34.45 -21.65
CA ARG A 35 -20.49 -34.23 -22.76
C ARG A 35 -19.06 -34.27 -22.25
N PRO A 36 -18.13 -34.95 -22.96
CA PRO A 36 -16.72 -34.94 -22.59
C PRO A 36 -16.17 -33.51 -22.62
N CYS A 37 -15.30 -33.22 -21.66
CA CYS A 37 -14.64 -31.93 -21.48
C CYS A 37 -13.84 -31.54 -22.73
N HIS A 38 -14.16 -30.38 -23.30
CA HIS A 38 -13.43 -29.89 -24.47
C HIS A 38 -12.44 -28.80 -24.03
N VAL A 39 -11.15 -29.15 -23.98
CA VAL A 39 -10.05 -28.21 -23.73
C VAL A 39 -9.19 -28.13 -24.98
N ARG A 40 -9.02 -26.93 -25.53
CA ARG A 40 -8.19 -26.68 -26.71
C ARG A 40 -6.86 -26.06 -26.28
N ILE A 41 -5.80 -26.87 -26.26
CA ILE A 41 -4.45 -26.41 -25.93
C ILE A 41 -3.79 -25.82 -27.18
N ILE A 42 -3.79 -24.49 -27.29
CA ILE A 42 -3.22 -23.71 -28.41
C ILE A 42 -1.70 -23.86 -28.45
N ALA A 43 -1.04 -23.71 -27.30
CA ALA A 43 0.40 -23.88 -27.15
C ALA A 43 0.73 -24.39 -25.75
N ALA A 44 1.70 -25.31 -25.66
CA ALA A 44 2.25 -25.81 -24.41
C ALA A 44 3.56 -26.55 -24.70
N PRO A 45 4.52 -26.59 -23.78
CA PRO A 45 5.62 -27.55 -23.83
C PRO A 45 5.06 -28.98 -23.91
N GLU A 46 5.64 -29.83 -24.75
CA GLU A 46 5.15 -31.19 -24.99
C GLU A 46 4.92 -32.06 -23.73
N PRO A 47 5.85 -32.11 -22.74
CA PRO A 47 5.60 -32.91 -21.53
C PRO A 47 4.41 -32.40 -20.71
N VAL A 48 4.16 -31.09 -20.76
CA VAL A 48 3.06 -30.43 -20.04
C VAL A 48 1.73 -30.69 -20.74
N ARG A 49 1.72 -30.66 -22.08
CA ARG A 49 0.52 -30.98 -22.88
C ARG A 49 -0.01 -32.37 -22.53
N ALA A 50 0.85 -33.38 -22.56
CA ALA A 50 0.46 -34.77 -22.27
C ALA A 50 -0.12 -34.93 -20.85
N GLU A 51 0.44 -34.22 -19.88
CA GLU A 51 -0.04 -34.23 -18.49
C GLU A 51 -1.44 -33.61 -18.38
N ILE A 52 -1.67 -32.46 -19.01
CA ILE A 52 -2.98 -31.80 -19.01
C ILE A 52 -4.04 -32.66 -19.69
N GLU A 53 -3.70 -33.27 -20.83
CA GLU A 53 -4.62 -34.16 -21.53
C GLU A 53 -5.04 -35.35 -20.65
N ALA A 54 -4.13 -35.90 -19.84
CA ALA A 54 -4.45 -36.95 -18.88
C ALA A 54 -5.39 -36.47 -17.76
N TRP A 55 -5.19 -35.27 -17.21
CA TRP A 55 -6.07 -34.68 -16.20
C TRP A 55 -7.47 -34.37 -16.76
N VAL A 56 -7.53 -33.76 -17.94
CA VAL A 56 -8.80 -33.41 -18.61
C VAL A 56 -9.58 -34.66 -19.00
N ALA A 57 -8.90 -35.74 -19.42
CA ALA A 57 -9.56 -37.01 -19.74
C ALA A 57 -10.16 -37.71 -18.50
N ALA A 58 -9.64 -37.41 -17.30
CA ALA A 58 -10.18 -37.95 -16.05
C ALA A 58 -11.39 -37.17 -15.51
N GLU A 59 -11.58 -35.92 -15.95
CA GLU A 59 -12.66 -35.05 -15.49
C GLU A 59 -13.98 -35.36 -16.21
N ARG A 60 -15.09 -35.42 -15.44
CA ARG A 60 -16.44 -35.70 -15.95
C ARG A 60 -17.38 -34.50 -15.84
N ARG A 61 -17.01 -33.49 -15.05
CA ARG A 61 -17.84 -32.33 -14.74
C ARG A 61 -17.34 -31.13 -15.53
N CYS A 62 -17.90 -30.94 -16.72
CA CYS A 62 -17.47 -29.88 -17.62
C CYS A 62 -18.64 -29.00 -18.06
N SER A 63 -18.57 -27.74 -17.65
CA SER A 63 -19.63 -26.76 -17.87
C SER A 63 -19.38 -25.87 -19.10
N HIS A 64 -18.12 -25.74 -19.54
CA HIS A 64 -17.70 -24.87 -20.64
C HIS A 64 -16.44 -25.38 -21.34
N THR A 65 -16.12 -24.76 -22.48
CA THR A 65 -14.90 -25.03 -23.27
C THR A 65 -13.81 -24.04 -22.89
N LEU A 66 -12.56 -24.51 -22.71
CA LEU A 66 -11.41 -23.63 -22.48
C LEU A 66 -10.42 -23.66 -23.65
N GLU A 67 -9.98 -22.47 -24.06
CA GLU A 67 -8.80 -22.29 -24.91
C GLU A 67 -7.60 -21.96 -24.05
N VAL A 68 -6.58 -22.82 -24.05
CA VAL A 68 -5.45 -22.75 -23.13
C VAL A 68 -4.14 -22.51 -23.88
N ARG A 69 -3.35 -21.54 -23.43
CA ARG A 69 -1.99 -21.26 -23.89
C ARG A 69 -1.05 -21.29 -22.69
N ILE A 70 0.04 -22.04 -22.84
CA ILE A 70 1.02 -22.27 -21.79
C ILE A 70 2.40 -21.91 -22.31
N GLU A 71 3.09 -21.08 -21.55
CA GLU A 71 4.42 -20.59 -21.88
C GLU A 71 5.38 -20.88 -20.74
N ALA A 72 6.60 -21.31 -21.09
CA ALA A 72 7.68 -21.39 -20.12
C ALA A 72 8.15 -19.98 -19.79
N SER A 73 8.15 -19.65 -18.52
CA SER A 73 8.65 -18.40 -17.96
C SER A 73 9.77 -18.70 -16.96
N HIS A 74 10.47 -17.66 -16.53
CA HIS A 74 11.48 -17.78 -15.48
C HIS A 74 10.87 -18.19 -14.13
N ALA A 75 9.57 -17.96 -13.93
CA ALA A 75 8.83 -18.25 -12.69
C ALA A 75 8.05 -19.58 -12.74
N GLY A 76 8.24 -20.40 -13.77
CA GLY A 76 7.47 -21.63 -14.01
C GLY A 76 6.67 -21.56 -15.29
N LEU A 77 5.49 -22.18 -15.30
CA LEU A 77 4.62 -22.25 -16.48
C LEU A 77 3.48 -21.24 -16.35
N GLN A 78 3.44 -20.25 -17.24
CA GLN A 78 2.38 -19.26 -17.30
C GLN A 78 1.22 -19.81 -18.13
N VAL A 79 0.03 -19.84 -17.55
CA VAL A 79 -1.20 -20.39 -18.13
C VAL A 79 -2.18 -19.27 -18.39
N PHE A 80 -2.58 -19.13 -19.65
CA PHE A 80 -3.68 -18.29 -20.08
C PHE A 80 -4.83 -19.20 -20.51
N ALA A 81 -5.99 -19.06 -19.88
CA ALA A 81 -7.20 -19.76 -20.28
C ALA A 81 -8.29 -18.77 -20.63
N ARG A 82 -8.94 -18.98 -21.78
CA ARG A 82 -10.10 -18.20 -22.21
C ARG A 82 -11.31 -19.12 -22.36
N ASP A 83 -12.42 -18.76 -21.74
CA ASP A 83 -13.68 -19.50 -21.88
C ASP A 83 -14.47 -19.07 -23.14
N ASP A 84 -15.58 -19.74 -23.40
CA ASP A 84 -16.50 -19.45 -24.50
C ASP A 84 -17.27 -18.12 -24.34
N ARG A 85 -17.31 -17.56 -23.13
CA ARG A 85 -17.87 -16.24 -22.80
C ARG A 85 -16.86 -15.10 -22.99
N GLY A 86 -15.59 -15.45 -23.20
CA GLY A 86 -14.50 -14.50 -23.38
C GLY A 86 -13.84 -14.04 -22.08
N HIS A 87 -14.17 -14.63 -20.92
CA HIS A 87 -13.41 -14.37 -19.71
C HIS A 87 -12.02 -14.97 -19.85
N VAL A 88 -11.03 -14.21 -19.38
CA VAL A 88 -9.63 -14.62 -19.40
C VAL A 88 -9.19 -14.86 -17.97
N ARG A 89 -8.65 -16.05 -17.72
CA ARG A 89 -8.04 -16.44 -16.45
C ARG A 89 -6.55 -16.64 -16.68
N GLU A 90 -5.75 -16.08 -15.80
CA GLU A 90 -4.30 -16.15 -15.88
C GLU A 90 -3.70 -16.54 -14.53
N ARG A 91 -2.79 -17.51 -14.56
CA ARG A 91 -2.00 -17.94 -13.41
C ARG A 91 -0.63 -18.43 -13.85
N VAL A 92 0.34 -18.31 -12.96
CA VAL A 92 1.62 -18.99 -13.07
C VAL A 92 1.64 -20.13 -12.08
N VAL A 93 2.14 -21.29 -12.50
CA VAL A 93 2.24 -22.48 -11.65
C VAL A 93 3.61 -23.16 -11.80
N PRO A 94 4.07 -23.91 -10.78
CA PRO A 94 5.45 -24.41 -10.77
C PRO A 94 5.71 -25.55 -11.77
N ASP A 95 4.70 -26.37 -12.09
CA ASP A 95 4.84 -27.59 -12.89
C ASP A 95 3.55 -27.97 -13.63
N GLY A 96 3.64 -28.99 -14.49
CA GLY A 96 2.51 -29.47 -15.29
C GLY A 96 1.38 -30.10 -14.47
N GLN A 97 1.68 -30.73 -13.34
CA GLN A 97 0.68 -31.28 -12.42
C GLN A 97 -0.24 -30.19 -11.88
N SER A 98 0.37 -29.09 -11.45
CA SER A 98 -0.34 -27.91 -10.96
C SER A 98 -1.20 -27.26 -12.05
N ILE A 99 -0.75 -27.27 -13.31
CA ILE A 99 -1.58 -26.80 -14.44
C ILE A 99 -2.80 -27.70 -14.62
N GLY A 100 -2.61 -29.02 -14.61
CA GLY A 100 -3.70 -29.98 -14.77
C GLY A 100 -4.79 -29.74 -13.73
N ALA A 101 -4.42 -29.65 -12.46
CA ALA A 101 -5.35 -29.37 -11.36
C ALA A 101 -6.07 -28.02 -11.51
N LEU A 102 -5.35 -26.97 -11.91
CA LEU A 102 -5.90 -25.63 -12.10
C LEU A 102 -6.88 -25.55 -13.28
N ILE A 103 -6.54 -26.19 -14.41
CA ILE A 103 -7.43 -26.25 -15.57
C ILE A 103 -8.71 -27.00 -15.20
N VAL A 104 -8.60 -28.13 -14.49
CA VAL A 104 -9.75 -28.89 -13.99
C VAL A 104 -10.61 -28.04 -13.04
N SER A 105 -10.00 -27.31 -12.10
CA SER A 105 -10.77 -26.45 -11.20
C SER A 105 -11.51 -25.34 -11.96
N TRP A 106 -10.90 -24.75 -12.99
CA TRP A 106 -11.57 -23.75 -13.80
C TRP A 106 -12.74 -24.30 -14.60
N ILE A 107 -12.61 -25.49 -15.17
CA ILE A 107 -13.69 -26.13 -15.93
C ILE A 107 -14.87 -26.52 -15.01
N ALA A 108 -14.57 -26.81 -13.73
CA ALA A 108 -15.56 -27.17 -12.72
C ALA A 108 -16.24 -25.97 -12.03
N ASP A 109 -15.52 -24.86 -11.78
CA ASP A 109 -15.97 -23.73 -10.92
C ASP A 109 -17.15 -22.90 -11.46
N ASP A 110 -17.55 -23.07 -12.72
CA ASP A 110 -18.69 -22.33 -13.31
C ASP A 110 -19.99 -23.14 -13.33
N ALA A 111 -20.03 -24.30 -12.65
CA ALA A 111 -21.31 -24.85 -12.26
C ALA A 111 -21.99 -23.79 -11.39
N PRO A 112 -23.15 -23.22 -11.80
CA PRO A 112 -23.85 -22.26 -10.95
C PRO A 112 -23.99 -22.94 -9.60
N ALA A 113 -23.49 -22.29 -8.53
CA ALA A 113 -23.56 -22.83 -7.18
C ALA A 113 -24.98 -23.39 -7.02
N GLU A 114 -25.10 -24.72 -7.00
CA GLU A 114 -26.39 -25.39 -6.97
C GLU A 114 -27.09 -24.75 -5.79
N ALA A 115 -28.12 -23.94 -6.08
CA ALA A 115 -28.68 -23.02 -5.11
C ALA A 115 -28.97 -23.87 -3.88
N ALA A 116 -28.17 -23.68 -2.82
CA ALA A 116 -28.19 -24.57 -1.67
C ALA A 116 -29.66 -24.73 -1.33
N PRO A 117 -30.22 -25.96 -1.36
CA PRO A 117 -31.65 -26.17 -1.34
C PRO A 117 -32.16 -25.32 -0.21
N VAL A 118 -32.88 -24.24 -0.55
CA VAL A 118 -33.33 -23.27 0.44
C VAL A 118 -34.09 -24.14 1.40
N ALA A 119 -33.54 -24.31 2.59
CA ALA A 119 -34.08 -25.20 3.58
C ALA A 119 -35.45 -24.62 3.92
N ALA A 120 -36.46 -25.06 3.19
CA ALA A 120 -37.83 -24.86 3.57
C ALA A 120 -37.88 -25.51 4.95
N GLU A 121 -38.02 -24.66 5.95
CA GLU A 121 -38.26 -25.02 7.34
C GLU A 121 -39.57 -25.83 7.40
N ALA A 122 -39.55 -27.05 6.91
CA ALA A 122 -40.50 -28.07 7.26
C ALA A 122 -39.93 -28.72 8.51
N SER A 123 -40.41 -28.21 9.65
CA SER A 123 -40.40 -28.94 10.91
C SER A 123 -41.08 -30.28 10.68
N ASP A 124 -40.30 -31.32 10.39
CA ASP A 124 -40.71 -32.71 10.57
C ASP A 124 -39.62 -33.44 11.34
N THR A 125 -39.85 -33.51 12.64
CA THR A 125 -39.09 -34.28 13.62
C THR A 125 -39.25 -35.76 13.28
N ARG A 126 -38.51 -36.26 12.30
CA ARG A 126 -38.36 -37.70 12.11
C ARG A 126 -37.13 -38.18 12.84
N GLU A 127 -37.40 -38.69 14.04
CA GLU A 127 -36.48 -39.43 14.90
C GLU A 127 -35.87 -40.61 14.11
N VAL A 128 -34.67 -40.40 13.58
CA VAL A 128 -33.84 -41.46 13.01
C VAL A 128 -33.20 -42.19 14.19
N SER A 129 -33.69 -43.38 14.52
CA SER A 129 -32.99 -44.29 15.42
C SER A 129 -31.65 -44.70 14.80
N LEU A 130 -30.57 -44.11 15.29
CA LEU A 130 -29.22 -44.61 15.01
C LEU A 130 -28.99 -45.93 15.76
N PRO A 131 -28.28 -46.89 15.15
CA PRO A 131 -27.81 -48.07 15.86
C PRO A 131 -26.85 -47.66 16.99
N ASP A 132 -27.03 -48.30 18.14
CA ASP A 132 -26.24 -48.15 19.37
C ASP A 132 -24.76 -48.47 19.10
N ILE A 133 -23.98 -47.45 18.75
CA ILE A 133 -22.53 -47.53 18.70
C ILE A 133 -22.06 -47.40 20.15
N ALA A 134 -21.73 -48.56 20.73
CA ALA A 134 -21.13 -48.68 22.05
C ALA A 134 -20.02 -47.64 22.25
N SER A 135 -20.27 -46.76 23.23
CA SER A 135 -19.43 -45.64 23.63
C SER A 135 -18.00 -46.08 23.93
N GLU A 136 -17.08 -45.87 22.99
CA GLU A 136 -15.69 -45.66 23.36
C GLU A 136 -15.60 -44.29 24.06
N PRO A 137 -14.94 -44.18 25.23
CA PRO A 137 -14.83 -42.94 25.97
C PRO A 137 -14.03 -41.93 25.14
N ILE A 138 -14.74 -41.01 24.50
CA ILE A 138 -14.16 -39.85 23.83
C ILE A 138 -13.46 -39.05 24.92
N THR A 139 -12.13 -39.04 24.89
CA THR A 139 -11.35 -38.15 25.75
C THR A 139 -11.66 -36.73 25.27
N PRO A 140 -12.25 -35.86 26.10
CA PRO A 140 -12.62 -34.52 25.66
C PRO A 140 -11.35 -33.80 25.20
N LEU A 141 -11.34 -33.35 23.94
CA LEU A 141 -10.29 -32.46 23.49
C LEU A 141 -10.25 -31.25 24.43
N PRO A 142 -9.05 -30.79 24.84
CA PRO A 142 -8.95 -29.57 25.62
C PRO A 142 -9.59 -28.42 24.81
N PRO A 143 -10.32 -27.51 25.46
CA PRO A 143 -10.93 -26.38 24.78
C PRO A 143 -9.82 -25.64 24.00
N PRO A 144 -10.11 -25.17 22.77
CA PRO A 144 -9.15 -24.39 22.01
C PRO A 144 -8.68 -23.25 22.91
N THR A 145 -7.38 -23.21 23.17
CA THR A 145 -6.79 -22.11 23.94
C THR A 145 -7.17 -20.84 23.21
N PRO A 146 -7.89 -19.90 23.85
CA PRO A 146 -8.29 -18.67 23.19
C PRO A 146 -7.02 -18.03 22.65
N THR A 147 -6.93 -17.93 21.32
CA THR A 147 -5.84 -17.22 20.68
C THR A 147 -5.88 -15.82 21.27
N PRO A 148 -4.79 -15.36 21.94
CA PRO A 148 -4.79 -14.02 22.48
C PRO A 148 -5.12 -13.06 21.34
N PRO A 149 -5.98 -12.05 21.55
CA PRO A 149 -6.23 -11.05 20.53
C PRO A 149 -4.88 -10.58 20.05
N SER A 150 -4.62 -10.69 18.75
CA SER A 150 -3.42 -10.13 18.12
C SER A 150 -3.29 -8.72 18.65
N ALA A 151 -2.25 -8.49 19.46
CA ALA A 151 -2.06 -7.22 20.12
C ALA A 151 -2.12 -6.15 19.02
N PRO A 152 -2.89 -5.06 19.19
CA PRO A 152 -2.90 -3.99 18.21
C PRO A 152 -1.44 -3.60 17.97
N TYR A 153 -1.01 -3.68 16.72
CA TYR A 153 0.37 -3.48 16.30
C TYR A 153 0.79 -2.06 16.71
N ARG A 154 1.28 -1.90 17.93
CA ARG A 154 1.81 -0.63 18.47
C ARG A 154 3.26 -0.52 18.02
N GLY A 155 3.44 -0.27 16.72
CA GLY A 155 4.71 0.23 16.20
C GLY A 155 4.91 1.66 16.70
N TRP A 156 5.50 1.81 17.89
CA TRP A 156 5.93 3.12 18.34
C TRP A 156 7.01 3.62 17.38
N ALA A 157 6.74 4.72 16.69
CA ALA A 157 7.70 5.38 15.81
C ALA A 157 9.02 5.62 16.55
N ARG A 158 10.08 4.94 16.11
CA ARG A 158 11.42 5.05 16.68
C ARG A 158 12.18 6.22 16.03
N PRO A 159 13.17 6.80 16.74
CA PRO A 159 13.91 7.94 16.22
C PRO A 159 14.66 7.59 14.93
N VAL A 160 14.69 8.56 14.02
CA VAL A 160 15.29 8.53 12.69
C VAL A 160 16.46 9.53 12.73
N ALA A 161 17.64 9.14 12.24
CA ALA A 161 18.84 9.97 12.19
C ALA A 161 18.95 10.57 10.80
N GLN A 162 19.11 11.88 10.70
CA GLN A 162 19.04 12.56 9.42
C GLN A 162 20.26 13.46 9.24
N MET A 163 20.53 13.85 7.99
CA MET A 163 21.45 14.92 7.61
C MET A 163 20.69 15.97 6.80
N THR A 164 20.75 17.24 7.20
CA THR A 164 20.05 18.32 6.51
C THR A 164 21.06 19.37 6.06
N ALA A 165 21.21 19.55 4.76
CA ALA A 165 21.94 20.66 4.15
C ALA A 165 20.97 21.78 3.74
N SER A 166 21.41 23.03 3.63
CA SER A 166 20.56 24.08 3.05
C SER A 166 21.42 25.20 2.51
N SER A 167 20.98 25.94 1.51
CA SER A 167 21.67 27.14 1.08
C SER A 167 21.01 28.40 1.68
N ASP A 168 21.81 29.26 2.30
CA ASP A 168 21.41 30.61 2.67
C ASP A 168 22.00 31.57 1.62
N GLN A 169 21.17 32.25 0.79
CA GLN A 169 21.70 33.38 0.04
C GLN A 169 21.74 34.61 0.95
N ILE A 170 22.95 35.06 1.26
CA ILE A 170 23.17 36.42 1.75
C ILE A 170 23.06 37.33 0.53
N LEU A 171 21.89 37.92 0.32
CA LEU A 171 21.78 39.07 -0.57
C LEU A 171 22.53 40.22 0.10
N GLU A 172 23.78 40.42 -0.30
CA GLU A 172 24.56 41.59 0.09
C GLU A 172 23.83 42.82 -0.47
N GLY A 173 23.16 43.55 0.43
CA GLY A 173 22.52 44.81 0.10
C GLY A 173 23.59 45.76 -0.43
N GLY A 174 23.41 46.20 -1.67
CA GLY A 174 24.37 47.04 -2.40
C GLY A 174 24.89 48.21 -1.58
N GLU A 175 26.17 48.50 -1.80
CA GLU A 175 26.92 49.60 -1.22
C GLU A 175 26.17 50.93 -1.38
N GLY A 176 25.43 51.34 -0.34
CA GLY A 176 24.56 52.51 -0.46
C GLY A 176 23.96 52.95 0.87
N GLY A 177 24.79 53.56 1.71
CA GLY A 177 24.31 54.45 2.78
C GLY A 177 23.96 53.77 4.10
N ALA A 178 24.69 54.18 5.13
CA ALA A 178 24.53 53.77 6.52
C ALA A 178 23.07 53.89 7.00
N LEU A 179 22.39 52.76 7.12
CA LEU A 179 21.32 52.38 8.08
C LEU A 179 20.59 51.12 7.54
N SER A 180 21.33 50.04 7.26
CA SER A 180 20.74 48.75 6.89
C SER A 180 21.10 47.70 7.94
N THR A 181 20.35 47.68 9.05
CA THR A 181 20.54 46.71 10.15
C THR A 181 19.65 45.47 10.02
N ALA A 182 19.08 45.21 8.84
CA ALA A 182 18.32 44.00 8.59
C ALA A 182 18.68 43.43 7.23
N SER A 183 19.86 42.79 7.12
CA SER A 183 20.11 41.88 6.00
C SER A 183 19.06 40.77 6.07
N THR A 184 18.05 40.83 5.21
CA THR A 184 17.07 39.75 5.08
C THR A 184 17.77 38.59 4.39
N ARG A 185 18.33 37.66 5.18
CA ARG A 185 18.80 36.37 4.66
C ARG A 185 17.59 35.69 4.01
N ARG A 186 17.62 35.52 2.69
CA ARG A 186 16.61 34.72 1.99
C ARG A 186 17.20 33.33 1.80
N ARG A 187 16.60 32.36 2.50
CA ARG A 187 16.74 30.95 2.13
C ARG A 187 15.99 30.76 0.83
N TRP A 188 16.60 30.04 -0.10
CA TRP A 188 15.95 29.66 -1.34
C TRP A 188 15.83 28.14 -1.45
N LEU A 189 16.74 27.36 -0.87
CA LEU A 189 16.71 25.89 -0.91
C LEU A 189 17.18 25.26 0.40
N THR A 190 16.42 24.29 0.88
CA THR A 190 16.76 23.38 1.98
C THR A 190 16.70 21.94 1.46
N LEU A 191 17.73 21.14 1.74
CA LEU A 191 17.86 19.74 1.36
C LEU A 191 18.00 18.87 2.62
N THR A 192 17.00 18.05 2.86
CA THR A 192 16.79 17.32 4.11
C THR A 192 16.85 15.83 3.79
N GLY A 193 17.97 15.13 4.06
CA GLY A 193 18.12 13.67 3.88
C GLY A 193 17.86 12.84 5.14
N ALA A 194 16.84 11.99 5.13
CA ALA A 194 16.34 11.22 6.27
C ALA A 194 16.84 9.77 6.26
N LEU A 195 17.34 9.25 7.39
CA LEU A 195 17.66 7.83 7.55
C LEU A 195 16.93 7.29 8.77
N SER A 196 16.05 6.31 8.59
CA SER A 196 15.41 5.67 9.74
C SER A 196 16.42 4.87 10.54
N VAL A 197 16.40 5.00 11.87
CA VAL A 197 17.23 4.17 12.78
C VAL A 197 16.46 2.94 13.25
N SER A 198 15.34 2.60 12.62
CA SER A 198 14.64 1.33 12.86
C SER A 198 15.38 0.13 12.26
N ASP A 199 15.07 -1.08 12.72
CA ASP A 199 15.58 -2.33 12.15
C ASP A 199 15.19 -2.50 10.66
N GLU A 200 14.18 -1.75 10.21
CA GLU A 200 13.80 -1.60 8.81
C GLU A 200 14.62 -0.47 8.16
N ARG A 201 15.28 -0.79 7.05
CA ARG A 201 16.04 0.17 6.22
C ARG A 201 15.09 1.11 5.49
N LYS A 202 14.53 2.09 6.19
CA LYS A 202 13.77 3.19 5.58
C LYS A 202 14.73 4.35 5.33
N PHE A 203 14.86 4.78 4.09
CA PHE A 203 15.64 5.96 3.74
C PHE A 203 14.76 6.94 2.98
N GLY A 204 14.98 8.23 3.17
CA GLY A 204 14.24 9.24 2.44
C GLY A 204 15.09 10.46 2.15
N VAL A 205 14.75 11.18 1.10
CA VAL A 205 15.31 12.50 0.81
C VAL A 205 14.17 13.46 0.58
N ARG A 206 14.29 14.66 1.12
CA ARG A 206 13.33 15.75 0.95
C ARG A 206 14.07 17.01 0.53
N ALA A 207 13.52 17.74 -0.42
CA ALA A 207 13.98 19.04 -0.83
C ALA A 207 12.84 20.04 -0.63
N ASP A 208 13.10 21.11 0.12
CA ASP A 208 12.18 22.23 0.34
C ASP A 208 12.75 23.47 -0.36
N LEU A 209 12.01 24.02 -1.33
CA LEU A 209 12.35 25.24 -2.06
C LEU A 209 11.50 26.38 -1.51
N ASP A 210 12.10 27.29 -0.74
CA ASP A 210 11.45 28.49 -0.22
C ASP A 210 11.30 29.50 -1.39
N LEU A 211 10.07 29.69 -1.90
CA LEU A 211 9.79 30.56 -3.05
C LEU A 211 9.58 32.02 -2.64
N THR A 212 8.90 32.22 -1.52
CA THR A 212 8.57 33.54 -0.99
C THR A 212 8.55 33.50 0.54
N GLY A 213 8.72 34.66 1.17
CA GLY A 213 8.71 34.72 2.63
C GLY A 213 8.87 36.12 3.18
N GLY A 214 8.40 36.28 4.41
CA GLY A 214 8.62 37.45 5.25
C GLY A 214 9.73 37.20 6.28
N ARG A 215 9.80 38.08 7.29
CA ARG A 215 10.81 37.97 8.37
C ARG A 215 10.65 36.72 9.25
N TRP A 216 9.43 36.19 9.36
CA TRP A 216 9.08 35.11 10.29
C TRP A 216 8.26 33.99 9.63
N TRP A 217 8.10 34.02 8.30
CA TRP A 217 7.36 33.00 7.57
C TRP A 217 7.96 32.79 6.19
N SER A 218 7.82 31.58 5.65
CA SER A 218 8.10 31.26 4.26
C SER A 218 7.00 30.38 3.66
N ALA A 219 6.89 30.40 2.35
CA ALA A 219 6.06 29.48 1.58
C ALA A 219 6.86 28.96 0.40
N GLY A 220 6.64 27.70 0.05
CA GLY A 220 7.49 27.01 -0.89
C GLY A 220 6.91 25.74 -1.44
N LEU A 221 7.73 25.02 -2.20
CA LEU A 221 7.44 23.71 -2.74
C LEU A 221 8.33 22.68 -2.08
N PHE A 222 7.83 21.48 -1.89
CA PHE A 222 8.64 20.35 -1.47
C PHE A 222 8.55 19.20 -2.46
N ALA A 223 9.62 18.43 -2.53
CA ALA A 223 9.66 17.12 -3.15
C ALA A 223 10.30 16.14 -2.17
N ALA A 224 9.67 14.99 -1.94
CA ALA A 224 10.22 13.95 -1.09
C ALA A 224 10.23 12.61 -1.83
N GLN A 225 11.26 11.81 -1.59
CA GLN A 225 11.30 10.41 -1.98
C GLN A 225 11.58 9.61 -0.72
N ILE A 226 10.66 8.73 -0.34
CA ILE A 226 10.75 7.90 0.86
C ILE A 226 10.67 6.45 0.39
N GLU A 227 11.72 5.69 0.65
CA GLU A 227 11.74 4.26 0.37
C GLU A 227 11.68 3.49 1.69
N SER A 228 10.69 2.61 1.79
CA SER A 228 10.48 1.73 2.91
C SER A 228 10.64 0.29 2.46
N SER A 229 11.58 -0.42 3.05
CA SER A 229 11.76 -1.86 2.90
C SER A 229 11.31 -2.54 4.18
N GLU A 230 10.04 -2.97 4.24
CA GLU A 230 9.54 -3.88 5.27
C GLU A 230 9.40 -5.28 4.65
N ASP A 231 10.10 -6.28 5.20
CA ASP A 231 9.91 -7.73 4.99
C ASP A 231 9.30 -8.17 3.63
N ALA A 232 9.99 -7.83 2.52
CA ALA A 232 9.67 -8.16 1.12
C ALA A 232 8.68 -7.22 0.38
N LEU A 233 8.18 -6.18 1.01
CA LEU A 233 7.39 -5.11 0.38
C LEU A 233 8.23 -3.82 0.35
N GLY A 234 8.74 -3.47 -0.83
CA GLY A 234 9.42 -2.21 -1.08
C GLY A 234 8.40 -1.15 -1.46
N ILE A 235 8.06 -0.24 -0.55
CA ILE A 235 7.19 0.90 -0.87
C ILE A 235 8.10 2.09 -1.18
N ALA A 236 8.04 2.57 -2.42
CA ALA A 236 8.68 3.81 -2.83
C ALA A 236 7.61 4.90 -3.00
N LEU A 237 7.68 5.90 -2.14
CA LEU A 237 6.77 7.04 -2.14
C LEU A 237 7.49 8.27 -2.69
N THR A 238 6.96 8.85 -3.77
CA THR A 238 7.43 10.14 -4.30
C THR A 238 6.37 11.19 -4.06
N GLU A 239 6.66 12.22 -3.28
CA GLU A 239 5.72 13.28 -2.93
C GLU A 239 6.15 14.60 -3.54
N ILE A 240 5.17 15.39 -3.99
CA ILE A 240 5.34 16.78 -4.36
C ILE A 240 4.22 17.62 -3.73
N GLY A 241 4.54 18.80 -3.23
CA GLY A 241 3.53 19.62 -2.60
C GLY A 241 3.97 21.05 -2.31
N GLY A 242 3.05 21.81 -1.71
CA GLY A 242 3.31 23.14 -1.20
C GLY A 242 3.38 23.14 0.32
N PHE A 243 4.19 24.02 0.89
CA PHE A 243 4.24 24.21 2.34
C PHE A 243 4.18 25.69 2.71
N VAL A 244 3.73 25.96 3.94
CA VAL A 244 3.87 27.22 4.65
C VAL A 244 4.61 26.93 5.95
N ALA A 245 5.63 27.73 6.25
CA ALA A 245 6.41 27.62 7.47
C ALA A 245 6.41 28.95 8.22
N VAL A 246 6.42 28.86 9.55
CA VAL A 246 6.71 29.96 10.45
C VAL A 246 8.01 29.68 11.18
N GLU A 247 8.82 30.70 11.36
CA GLU A 247 10.14 30.59 11.94
C GLU A 247 10.38 31.65 13.01
N ALA A 248 10.96 31.21 14.12
CA ALA A 248 11.44 32.05 15.21
C ALA A 248 12.94 31.80 15.41
N VAL A 249 13.72 32.88 15.43
CA VAL A 249 15.17 32.84 15.69
C VAL A 249 15.46 33.61 16.96
N SER A 250 16.23 33.01 17.88
CA SER A 250 16.64 33.62 19.14
C SER A 250 18.10 33.26 19.45
N GLY A 251 19.00 34.22 19.25
CA GLY A 251 20.45 34.00 19.33
C GLY A 251 20.88 32.95 18.31
N ASP A 252 21.56 31.91 18.78
CA ASP A 252 21.99 30.79 17.93
C ASP A 252 20.88 29.78 17.65
N TRP A 253 19.72 29.88 18.31
CA TRP A 253 18.64 28.91 18.17
C TRP A 253 17.64 29.34 17.10
N GLN A 254 17.17 28.37 16.32
CA GLN A 254 16.09 28.51 15.34
C GLN A 254 15.01 27.47 15.64
N VAL A 255 13.75 27.87 15.55
CA VAL A 255 12.58 26.99 15.63
C VAL A 255 11.72 27.25 14.41
N ARG A 256 11.39 26.20 13.67
CA ARG A 256 10.53 26.25 12.48
C ARG A 256 9.36 25.30 12.67
N VAL A 257 8.15 25.80 12.46
CA VAL A 257 6.93 24.99 12.37
C VAL A 257 6.44 25.11 10.94
N GLN A 258 6.14 23.99 10.29
CA GLN A 258 5.65 23.99 8.92
C GLN A 258 4.41 23.11 8.77
N GLY A 259 3.51 23.52 7.89
CA GLY A 259 2.37 22.74 7.45
C GLY A 259 2.34 22.72 5.93
N GLY A 260 2.05 21.57 5.34
CA GLY A 260 2.03 21.39 3.89
C GLY A 260 0.86 20.54 3.44
N LEU A 261 0.47 20.77 2.18
CA LEU A 261 -0.49 19.95 1.45
C LEU A 261 0.13 19.64 0.08
N GLY A 262 -0.01 18.40 -0.35
CA GLY A 262 0.59 17.93 -1.59
C GLY A 262 -0.14 16.72 -2.17
N ALA A 263 0.50 16.14 -3.17
CA ALA A 263 0.12 14.86 -3.73
C ALA A 263 1.34 13.93 -3.75
N GLY A 264 1.14 12.72 -3.23
CA GLY A 264 2.08 11.62 -3.25
C GLY A 264 1.74 10.68 -4.39
N LEU A 265 2.73 10.32 -5.18
CA LEU A 265 2.64 9.20 -6.09
C LEU A 265 3.26 7.99 -5.39
N HIS A 266 2.41 7.05 -5.02
CA HIS A 266 2.78 5.86 -4.28
C HIS A 266 3.05 4.73 -5.25
N TRP A 267 4.27 4.20 -5.23
CA TRP A 267 4.64 2.99 -5.95
C TRP A 267 4.85 1.88 -4.92
N VAL A 268 3.98 0.88 -4.94
CA VAL A 268 4.18 -0.33 -4.13
C VAL A 268 4.91 -1.34 -5.00
N ARG A 269 6.22 -1.54 -4.76
CA ARG A 269 6.96 -2.65 -5.37
C ARG A 269 6.91 -3.85 -4.43
N ASN A 270 6.11 -4.84 -4.80
CA ASN A 270 6.13 -6.12 -4.12
C ASN A 270 7.42 -6.87 -4.51
N HIS A 271 8.51 -6.67 -3.76
CA HIS A 271 9.71 -7.51 -3.85
C HIS A 271 9.50 -8.78 -3.02
N CYS A 272 8.40 -9.49 -3.25
CA CYS A 272 8.29 -10.82 -2.67
C CYS A 272 9.33 -11.70 -3.34
N THR A 273 10.49 -11.89 -2.70
CA THR A 273 11.36 -13.06 -2.87
C THR A 273 10.62 -14.28 -2.32
N CYS A 274 9.46 -14.58 -2.90
CA CYS A 274 8.71 -15.79 -2.66
C CYS A 274 8.93 -16.68 -3.87
N ASP A 275 10.17 -17.15 -4.02
CA ASP A 275 10.58 -18.21 -4.94
C ASP A 275 9.93 -19.58 -4.56
N VAL A 276 8.89 -19.57 -3.71
CA VAL A 276 8.31 -20.77 -3.07
C VAL A 276 6.79 -20.85 -3.22
N MET A 277 6.05 -19.80 -3.63
CA MET A 277 4.56 -19.84 -3.56
C MET A 277 3.79 -19.21 -4.74
N GLY A 278 4.43 -18.82 -5.85
CA GLY A 278 3.71 -18.56 -7.12
C GLY A 278 2.61 -17.49 -7.07
N VAL A 279 2.64 -16.56 -6.11
CA VAL A 279 1.70 -15.44 -6.06
C VAL A 279 2.18 -14.40 -7.07
N ALA A 280 1.40 -14.19 -8.12
CA ALA A 280 1.69 -13.26 -9.21
C ALA A 280 2.17 -11.89 -8.68
N GLU A 281 3.21 -11.35 -9.32
CA GLU A 281 3.57 -9.92 -9.21
C GLU A 281 2.31 -9.11 -9.50
N ARG A 282 1.70 -8.58 -8.43
CA ARG A 282 0.60 -7.64 -8.56
C ARG A 282 1.14 -6.42 -9.29
N GLU A 283 0.46 -6.06 -10.39
CA GLU A 283 0.72 -4.87 -11.21
C GLU A 283 1.02 -3.66 -10.31
N ASN A 284 2.05 -2.90 -10.67
CA ASN A 284 2.47 -1.71 -9.92
C ASN A 284 1.34 -0.66 -9.99
N ASP A 285 0.41 -0.70 -9.03
CA ASP A 285 -0.65 0.29 -8.90
C ASP A 285 -0.03 1.61 -8.43
N ALA A 286 0.37 2.44 -9.40
CA ALA A 286 0.77 3.82 -9.16
C ALA A 286 -0.50 4.66 -8.92
N ALA A 287 -0.73 5.03 -7.66
CA ALA A 287 -1.86 5.88 -7.30
C ALA A 287 -1.38 7.28 -6.90
N LEU A 288 -2.02 8.31 -7.45
CA LEU A 288 -1.90 9.68 -6.96
C LEU A 288 -2.79 9.82 -5.73
N ARG A 289 -2.21 10.20 -4.59
CA ARG A 289 -2.90 10.32 -3.30
C ARG A 289 -2.66 11.71 -2.71
N PRO A 290 -3.65 12.34 -2.07
CA PRO A 290 -3.41 13.57 -1.34
C PRO A 290 -2.58 13.29 -0.09
N VAL A 291 -1.65 14.20 0.20
CA VAL A 291 -0.75 14.14 1.35
C VAL A 291 -0.90 15.42 2.16
N ALA A 292 -1.01 15.27 3.48
CA ALA A 292 -0.99 16.39 4.42
C ALA A 292 0.17 16.23 5.39
N GLU A 293 0.90 17.30 5.64
CA GLU A 293 2.11 17.26 6.46
C GLU A 293 2.14 18.36 7.51
N VAL A 294 2.63 18.02 8.70
CA VAL A 294 2.94 18.98 9.77
C VAL A 294 4.30 18.68 10.34
N GLY A 295 5.21 19.66 10.29
CA GLY A 295 6.58 19.54 10.74
C GLY A 295 6.94 20.53 11.84
N PHE A 296 7.82 20.10 12.73
CA PHE A 296 8.49 20.92 13.73
C PHE A 296 9.99 20.66 13.63
N LEU A 297 10.79 21.73 13.58
CA LEU A 297 12.25 21.67 13.54
C LEU A 297 12.81 22.64 14.58
N ILE A 298 13.76 22.18 15.38
CA ILE A 298 14.59 22.99 16.27
C ILE A 298 16.04 22.85 15.84
N GLY A 299 16.77 23.95 15.73
CA GLY A 299 18.18 23.93 15.42
C GLY A 299 18.98 24.97 16.17
N ARG A 300 20.29 24.81 16.13
CA ARG A 300 21.28 25.68 16.75
C ARG A 300 22.44 25.92 15.78
N SER A 301 22.83 27.18 15.58
CA SER A 301 24.06 27.52 14.89
C SER A 301 25.28 27.01 15.67
N LEU A 302 26.24 26.42 14.97
CA LEU A 302 27.51 25.95 15.51
C LEU A 302 28.66 26.92 15.21
N GLY A 303 28.36 28.10 14.63
CA GLY A 303 29.36 29.03 14.10
C GLY A 303 29.94 28.56 12.75
N ALA A 304 30.84 29.36 12.17
CA ALA A 304 31.55 29.04 10.92
C ALA A 304 30.64 28.52 9.79
N ARG A 305 29.43 29.09 9.67
CA ARG A 305 28.41 28.68 8.70
C ARG A 305 27.78 27.31 8.95
N TRP A 306 27.93 26.68 10.10
CA TRP A 306 27.27 25.42 10.39
C TRP A 306 26.07 25.61 11.33
N SER A 307 25.07 24.73 11.23
CA SER A 307 24.05 24.58 12.27
C SER A 307 23.66 23.12 12.42
N LEU A 308 23.30 22.70 13.63
CA LEU A 308 22.66 21.41 13.87
C LEU A 308 21.16 21.62 13.99
N ALA A 309 20.32 20.85 13.31
CA ALA A 309 18.87 20.89 13.47
C ALA A 309 18.30 19.49 13.63
N GLY A 310 17.18 19.36 14.34
CA GLY A 310 16.43 18.13 14.48
C GLY A 310 14.96 18.44 14.76
N GLY A 311 14.09 17.45 14.63
CA GLY A 311 12.65 17.70 14.68
C GLY A 311 11.80 16.49 14.40
N ALA A 312 10.56 16.74 14.01
CA ALA A 312 9.59 15.72 13.63
C ALA A 312 8.73 16.22 12.45
N LEU A 313 8.34 15.32 11.55
CA LEU A 313 7.32 15.51 10.52
C LEU A 313 6.29 14.42 10.67
N LEU A 314 5.05 14.83 10.84
CA LEU A 314 3.90 13.98 10.70
C LEU A 314 3.42 14.11 9.25
N SER A 315 3.39 13.01 8.51
CA SER A 315 2.77 12.93 7.17
C SER A 315 1.56 12.01 7.25
N SER A 316 0.42 12.45 6.74
CA SER A 316 -0.77 11.63 6.57
C SER A 316 -1.11 11.49 5.10
N VAL A 317 -1.39 10.25 4.72
CA VAL A 317 -1.79 9.85 3.37
C VAL A 317 -3.18 9.26 3.45
N LEU A 318 -4.10 9.78 2.64
CA LEU A 318 -5.42 9.18 2.49
C LEU A 318 -5.36 8.06 1.45
N ILE A 319 -5.72 6.87 1.89
CA ILE A 319 -5.80 5.69 1.05
C ILE A 319 -7.25 5.24 0.91
N GLU A 320 -7.81 5.39 -0.28
CA GLU A 320 -9.08 4.74 -0.62
C GLU A 320 -8.81 3.26 -0.95
N TYR A 321 -9.38 2.36 -0.15
CA TYR A 321 -9.46 0.92 -0.44
C TYR A 321 -10.95 0.56 -0.61
N GLY A 322 -11.44 0.53 -1.86
CA GLY A 322 -12.84 0.24 -2.12
C GLY A 322 -13.77 1.34 -1.58
N MET A 323 -14.70 0.99 -0.69
CA MET A 323 -15.64 1.94 -0.07
C MET A 323 -15.17 2.49 1.29
N GLU A 324 -14.01 2.06 1.79
CA GLU A 324 -13.45 2.53 3.07
C GLU A 324 -12.19 3.38 2.82
N ALA A 325 -12.21 4.61 3.35
CA ALA A 325 -11.02 5.45 3.42
C ALA A 325 -10.22 5.09 4.68
N GLN A 326 -8.98 4.64 4.49
CA GLN A 326 -8.03 4.46 5.59
C GLN A 326 -7.02 5.62 5.60
N GLU A 327 -6.76 6.15 6.80
CA GLU A 327 -5.72 7.15 7.02
C GLU A 327 -4.44 6.43 7.46
N LEU A 328 -3.37 6.55 6.67
CA LEU A 328 -2.03 6.14 7.11
C LEU A 328 -1.30 7.37 7.62
N THR A 329 -1.00 7.37 8.92
CA THR A 329 -0.20 8.42 9.56
C THR A 329 1.22 7.90 9.83
N SER A 330 2.21 8.62 9.33
CA SER A 330 3.63 8.34 9.57
C SER A 330 4.28 9.47 10.35
N LEU A 331 4.98 9.13 11.43
CA LEU A 331 5.82 10.08 12.17
C LEU A 331 7.28 9.84 11.81
N MET A 332 7.91 10.83 11.19
CA MET A 332 9.33 10.87 10.92
C MET A 332 10.02 11.80 11.92
N MET A 333 11.14 11.36 12.50
CA MET A 333 11.99 12.18 13.36
C MET A 333 13.22 12.63 12.58
N PHE A 334 13.79 13.78 12.92
CA PHE A 334 14.90 14.36 12.18
C PHE A 334 16.03 14.80 13.11
N ALA A 335 17.25 14.71 12.61
CA ALA A 335 18.46 15.34 13.11
C ALA A 335 19.28 15.78 11.88
N GLY A 336 20.34 16.58 11.99
CA GLY A 336 21.12 16.93 10.81
C GLY A 336 22.06 18.11 10.98
N LEU A 337 23.15 18.06 10.22
CA LEU A 337 24.20 19.07 10.16
C LEU A 337 24.10 19.89 8.87
N ARG A 338 23.88 21.18 9.01
CA ARG A 338 23.63 22.19 7.96
C ARG A 338 24.91 22.98 7.71
N SER A 339 25.27 23.17 6.44
CA SER A 339 26.28 24.13 6.00
C SER A 339 25.57 25.34 5.38
N GLN A 340 25.98 26.57 5.71
CA GLN A 340 25.49 27.84 5.15
C GLN A 340 26.54 28.29 4.12
N MET A 341 26.37 27.91 2.87
CA MET A 341 27.24 28.43 1.79
C MET A 341 26.91 29.88 1.50
#